data_AF-A0A553PHW8-F1
#
_entry.id   AF-A0A553PHW8-F1
#
_cell.length_a   1.000
_cell.length_b   1.000
_cell.length_c   1.000
_cell.angle_alpha   90.00
_cell.angle_beta   90.00
_cell.angle_gamma   90.00
#
_symmetry.space_group_name_H-M   'P 1'
#
loop_
_entity.id
_entity.type
_entity.pdbx_description
1 polymer ?
#
loop_
_entity_poly.entity_id
_entity_poly.type
_entity_poly.pdbx_seq_one_letter_code
_entity_poly.pdbx_strand_id
1 'polypeptide(L)'
;VGLRVVLHQPNEVPLIEELGRDVFPGAATSFSLQIRQNIRQPAPYPSKCIDSWNETFFTTAKFPIVANWKYSQVGCSRMCFLQHFMQNCDCIYHNQDDMNIKEYHQNQGIPPFEYCSMKNQTSVDCLGSSYNTYNSDKCRCQPNCNETIYEIGTSALTWPSESGWFYKAIEFNMTSSYKDDQPITSDDIEKSETELYPIYEEIKKNLLRLDFYFSSQSRIVIEELPVYADLFSLFANLGGALSLWM
;
A
#
# COMPACT_ATOMS: atom_id res chain seq x y z
N VAL A 1 -16.95 8.33 9.63
CA VAL A 1 -16.71 8.18 8.17
C VAL A 1 -15.35 8.78 7.88
N GLY A 2 -14.60 8.20 6.95
CA GLY A 2 -13.26 8.65 6.55
C GLY A 2 -12.78 7.80 5.38
N LEU A 3 -11.62 8.13 4.84
CA LEU A 3 -10.97 7.33 3.80
C LEU A 3 -9.65 6.78 4.32
N ARG A 4 -9.22 5.66 3.77
CA ARG A 4 -7.86 5.16 3.92
C ARG A 4 -7.19 5.21 2.55
N VAL A 5 -6.03 5.86 2.48
CA VAL A 5 -5.31 6.08 1.23
C VAL A 5 -3.93 5.48 1.32
N VAL A 6 -3.47 4.82 0.25
CA VAL A 6 -2.12 4.29 0.12
C VAL A 6 -1.46 4.90 -1.10
N LEU A 7 -0.18 5.24 -0.99
CA LEU A 7 0.65 5.70 -2.10
C LEU A 7 1.74 4.66 -2.34
N HIS A 8 1.83 4.18 -3.57
CA HIS A 8 2.75 3.12 -3.98
C HIS A 8 3.25 3.37 -5.40
N GLN A 9 4.25 2.60 -5.85
CA GLN A 9 4.71 2.71 -7.23
C GLN A 9 3.67 2.17 -8.23
N PRO A 10 3.70 2.63 -9.49
CA PRO A 10 2.90 2.01 -10.55
C PRO A 10 3.14 0.50 -10.63
N ASN A 11 2.05 -0.26 -10.78
CA ASN A 11 2.05 -1.72 -10.84
C ASN A 11 2.58 -2.42 -9.57
N GLU A 12 2.77 -1.74 -8.45
CA GLU A 12 2.99 -2.38 -7.15
C GLU A 12 1.65 -2.77 -6.51
N VAL A 13 1.61 -3.87 -5.76
CA VAL A 13 0.40 -4.33 -5.08
C VAL A 13 -0.06 -3.26 -4.06
N PRO A 14 -1.33 -2.79 -4.13
CA PRO A 14 -1.83 -1.74 -3.25
C PRO A 14 -2.20 -2.31 -1.87
N LEU A 15 -1.22 -2.38 -0.96
CA LEU A 15 -1.39 -2.92 0.38
C LEU A 15 -2.06 -1.92 1.33
N ILE A 16 -3.36 -1.72 1.16
CA ILE A 16 -4.14 -0.69 1.86
C ILE A 16 -4.15 -0.93 3.38
N GLU A 17 -4.15 -2.18 3.85
CA GLU A 17 -4.23 -2.46 5.29
C GLU A 17 -2.93 -2.14 6.04
N GLU A 18 -1.75 -2.43 5.47
CA GLU A 18 -0.45 -2.16 6.09
C GLU A 18 0.08 -0.75 5.85
N LEU A 19 -0.03 -0.29 4.60
CA LEU A 19 0.63 0.93 4.14
C LEU A 19 -0.34 2.11 4.08
N GLY A 20 -1.63 1.88 4.33
CA GLY A 20 -2.65 2.91 4.33
C GLY A 20 -2.43 4.01 5.36
N ARG A 21 -2.97 5.18 5.05
CA ARG A 21 -3.08 6.35 5.93
C ARG A 21 -4.54 6.76 6.03
N ASP A 22 -5.02 6.87 7.26
CA ASP A 22 -6.39 7.30 7.52
C ASP A 22 -6.50 8.83 7.39
N VAL A 23 -7.52 9.27 6.66
CA VAL A 23 -7.83 10.69 6.46
C VAL A 23 -9.25 10.98 6.92
N PHE A 24 -9.39 12.10 7.61
CA PHE A 24 -10.62 12.50 8.25
C PHE A 24 -11.39 13.50 7.38
N PRO A 25 -12.74 13.44 7.38
CA PRO A 25 -13.56 14.51 6.85
C PRO A 25 -13.48 15.76 7.72
N GLY A 26 -13.85 16.89 7.15
CA GLY A 26 -13.72 18.21 7.76
C GLY A 26 -12.28 18.73 7.76
N ALA A 27 -11.40 18.07 7.01
CA ALA A 27 -9.99 18.43 6.92
C ALA A 27 -9.47 18.41 5.46
N ALA A 28 -8.58 19.35 5.18
CA ALA A 28 -7.68 19.30 4.05
C ALA A 28 -6.38 18.63 4.51
N THR A 29 -6.15 17.40 4.06
CA THR A 29 -4.94 16.64 4.37
C THR A 29 -3.95 16.77 3.22
N SER A 30 -2.79 17.32 3.54
CA SER A 30 -1.65 17.52 2.66
C SER A 30 -0.61 16.44 2.88
N PHE A 31 -0.25 15.74 1.81
CA PHE A 31 0.77 14.70 1.75
C PHE A 31 2.00 15.22 1.02
N SER A 32 3.08 15.36 1.78
CA SER A 32 4.40 15.68 1.27
C SER A 32 5.16 14.41 0.94
N LEU A 33 5.60 14.25 -0.30
CA LEU A 33 6.26 13.05 -0.81
C LEU A 33 7.76 13.29 -1.01
N GLN A 34 8.58 12.48 -0.36
CA GLN A 34 10.03 12.43 -0.56
C GLN A 34 10.40 11.09 -1.19
N ILE A 35 11.10 11.12 -2.33
CA ILE A 35 11.52 9.89 -3.01
C ILE A 35 12.82 9.39 -2.39
N ARG A 36 12.81 8.14 -1.95
CA ARG A 36 14.00 7.39 -1.53
C ARG A 36 14.18 6.17 -2.40
N GLN A 37 15.38 5.95 -2.93
CA GLN A 37 15.73 4.79 -3.73
C GLN A 37 16.77 3.95 -2.98
N ASN A 38 16.44 2.68 -2.74
CA ASN A 38 17.35 1.72 -2.13
C ASN A 38 17.88 0.78 -3.21
N ILE A 39 19.20 0.80 -3.42
CA ILE A 39 19.92 -0.06 -4.35
C ILE A 39 20.72 -1.06 -3.53
N ARG A 40 20.32 -2.33 -3.58
CA ARG A 40 20.91 -3.42 -2.77
C ARG A 40 21.71 -4.37 -3.64
N GLN A 41 22.58 -5.15 -3.01
CA GLN A 41 23.39 -6.15 -3.70
C GLN A 41 22.75 -7.55 -3.65
N PRO A 42 22.77 -8.30 -4.77
CA PRO A 42 22.25 -9.66 -4.82
C PRO A 42 23.18 -10.63 -4.07
N ALA A 43 22.81 -11.91 -4.00
CA ALA A 43 23.71 -12.93 -3.46
C ALA A 43 25.04 -12.92 -4.24
N PRO A 44 26.21 -12.98 -3.55
CA PRO A 44 26.43 -13.45 -2.18
C PRO A 44 26.45 -12.37 -1.09
N TYR A 45 26.13 -11.11 -1.40
CA TYR A 45 26.17 -10.01 -0.43
C TYR A 45 25.04 -10.14 0.63
N PRO A 46 25.16 -9.47 1.80
CA PRO A 46 24.25 -9.67 2.93
C PRO A 46 22.76 -9.49 2.60
N SER A 47 22.43 -8.50 1.77
CA SER A 47 21.05 -8.17 1.41
C SER A 47 20.36 -9.23 0.56
N LYS A 48 21.14 -10.03 -0.20
CA LYS A 48 20.64 -11.14 -1.04
C LYS A 48 19.38 -10.76 -1.83
N CYS A 49 19.36 -9.54 -2.36
CA CYS A 49 18.17 -9.00 -2.99
C CYS A 49 17.80 -9.76 -4.27
N ILE A 50 16.54 -9.62 -4.69
CA ILE A 50 16.01 -10.18 -5.94
C ILE A 50 15.20 -9.12 -6.69
N ASP A 51 15.07 -9.22 -8.01
CA ASP A 51 14.35 -8.23 -8.82
C ASP A 51 13.02 -8.75 -9.37
N SER A 52 12.83 -10.08 -9.36
CA SER A 52 11.68 -10.72 -10.00
C SER A 52 10.97 -11.74 -9.11
N TRP A 53 9.65 -11.83 -9.29
CA TRP A 53 8.83 -12.92 -8.77
C TRP A 53 9.35 -14.31 -9.17
N ASN A 54 10.05 -14.43 -10.31
CA ASN A 54 10.60 -15.70 -10.79
C ASN A 54 11.76 -16.24 -9.93
N GLU A 55 12.37 -15.40 -9.11
CA GLU A 55 13.40 -15.80 -8.14
C GLU A 55 12.78 -16.29 -6.82
N THR A 56 11.45 -16.19 -6.68
CA THR A 56 10.68 -16.68 -5.54
C THR A 56 9.97 -18.01 -5.84
N PHE A 57 9.22 -18.53 -4.87
CA PHE A 57 8.32 -19.66 -5.10
C PHE A 57 7.07 -19.30 -5.93
N PHE A 58 6.77 -18.01 -6.08
CA PHE A 58 5.64 -17.46 -6.82
C PHE A 58 6.03 -17.09 -8.24
N THR A 59 6.59 -18.04 -8.99
CA THR A 59 7.00 -17.78 -10.37
C THR A 59 5.80 -17.50 -11.26
N THR A 60 5.98 -16.74 -12.34
CA THR A 60 4.91 -16.46 -13.31
C THR A 60 4.36 -17.71 -13.97
N ALA A 61 5.14 -18.81 -14.00
CA ALA A 61 4.68 -20.10 -14.50
C ALA A 61 3.66 -20.78 -13.56
N LYS A 62 3.82 -20.62 -12.24
CA LYS A 62 2.90 -21.20 -11.23
C LYS A 62 1.74 -20.27 -10.91
N PHE A 63 2.03 -18.96 -10.86
CA PHE A 63 1.07 -17.91 -10.53
C PHE A 63 1.12 -16.80 -11.59
N PRO A 64 0.53 -16.98 -12.77
CA PRO A 64 0.57 -15.98 -13.85
C PRO A 64 0.10 -14.57 -13.45
N ILE A 65 -0.77 -14.47 -12.45
CA ILE A 65 -1.25 -13.19 -11.90
C ILE A 65 -0.12 -12.25 -11.45
N VAL A 66 1.00 -12.79 -10.94
CA VAL A 66 2.13 -11.97 -10.46
C VAL A 66 2.85 -11.26 -11.62
N ALA A 67 2.64 -11.68 -12.87
CA ALA A 67 3.23 -11.02 -14.04
C ALA A 67 2.71 -9.59 -14.23
N ASN A 68 1.52 -9.28 -13.70
CA ASN A 68 0.94 -7.94 -13.76
C ASN A 68 1.47 -7.00 -12.67
N TRP A 69 2.24 -7.52 -11.71
CA TRP A 69 2.66 -6.81 -10.52
C TRP A 69 4.18 -6.73 -10.41
N LYS A 70 4.70 -5.56 -10.09
CA LYS A 70 6.11 -5.36 -9.73
C LYS A 70 6.40 -6.09 -8.42
N TYR A 71 7.57 -6.71 -8.36
CA TYR A 71 8.02 -7.40 -7.15
C TYR A 71 8.27 -6.42 -6.00
N SER A 72 7.69 -6.70 -4.84
CA SER A 72 8.04 -6.08 -3.57
C SER A 72 8.10 -7.15 -2.47
N GLN A 73 8.94 -6.93 -1.46
CA GLN A 73 9.10 -7.90 -0.37
C GLN A 73 7.78 -8.09 0.40
N VAL A 74 7.07 -6.98 0.65
CA VAL A 74 5.79 -6.98 1.37
C VAL A 74 4.71 -7.67 0.53
N GLY A 75 4.65 -7.40 -0.78
CA GLY A 75 3.73 -8.09 -1.69
C GLY A 75 3.97 -9.60 -1.76
N CYS A 76 5.24 -10.04 -1.78
CA CYS A 76 5.60 -11.46 -1.71
C CYS A 76 5.16 -12.11 -0.39
N SER A 77 5.34 -11.39 0.72
CA SER A 77 4.96 -11.86 2.05
C SER A 77 3.44 -12.00 2.17
N ARG A 78 2.68 -11.04 1.64
CA ARG A 78 1.22 -11.07 1.52
C ARG A 78 0.74 -12.25 0.68
N MET A 79 1.33 -12.46 -0.49
CA MET A 79 0.98 -13.60 -1.34
C MET A 79 1.26 -14.95 -0.65
N CYS A 80 2.37 -15.05 0.08
CA CYS A 80 2.70 -16.25 0.83
C CYS A 80 1.72 -16.51 1.98
N PHE A 81 1.30 -15.45 2.67
CA PHE A 81 0.31 -15.55 3.73
C PHE A 81 -1.06 -15.98 3.19
N LEU A 82 -1.49 -15.41 2.07
CA LEU A 82 -2.71 -15.83 1.38
C LEU A 82 -2.63 -17.30 0.92
N GLN A 83 -1.49 -17.71 0.34
CA GLN A 83 -1.28 -19.10 -0.09
C GLN A 83 -1.41 -20.07 1.10
N HIS A 84 -0.89 -19.72 2.28
CA HIS A 84 -1.01 -20.53 3.49
C HIS A 84 -2.48 -20.74 3.88
N PHE A 85 -3.32 -19.71 3.79
CA PHE A 85 -4.77 -19.87 4.03
C PHE A 85 -5.44 -20.75 2.97
N MET A 86 -5.12 -20.53 1.69
CA MET A 86 -5.71 -21.31 0.61
C MET A 86 -5.35 -22.80 0.71
N GLN A 87 -4.15 -23.13 1.18
CA GLN A 87 -3.71 -24.51 1.34
C GLN A 87 -4.31 -25.22 2.56
N ASN A 88 -4.60 -24.49 3.65
CA ASN A 88 -5.07 -25.10 4.89
C ASN A 88 -6.60 -25.06 5.02
N CYS A 89 -7.26 -24.06 4.44
CA CYS A 89 -8.68 -23.80 4.63
C CYS A 89 -9.52 -23.93 3.35
N ASP A 90 -8.92 -24.25 2.20
CA ASP A 90 -9.58 -24.42 0.90
C ASP A 90 -10.51 -23.25 0.51
N CYS A 91 -10.17 -22.03 0.95
CA CYS A 91 -10.92 -20.81 0.66
C CYS A 91 -9.97 -19.60 0.59
N ILE A 92 -10.41 -18.52 -0.05
CA ILE A 92 -9.63 -17.29 -0.18
C ILE A 92 -9.97 -16.37 0.98
N TYR A 93 -8.97 -15.90 1.73
CA TYR A 93 -9.24 -14.95 2.80
C TYR A 93 -9.37 -13.54 2.23
N HIS A 94 -10.58 -12.97 2.32
CA HIS A 94 -10.95 -11.72 1.64
C HIS A 94 -10.05 -10.52 2.00
N ASN A 95 -9.58 -10.40 3.25
CA ASN A 95 -8.70 -9.32 3.68
C ASN A 95 -7.26 -9.44 3.15
N GLN A 96 -6.91 -10.57 2.54
CA GLN A 96 -5.56 -10.84 2.03
C GLN A 96 -5.54 -10.96 0.50
N ASP A 97 -6.66 -10.66 -0.16
CA ASP A 97 -6.80 -10.77 -1.62
C ASP A 97 -6.45 -9.46 -2.34
N ASP A 98 -5.25 -8.91 -2.08
CA ASP A 98 -4.81 -7.62 -2.63
C ASP A 98 -4.56 -7.65 -4.16
N MET A 99 -4.42 -8.86 -4.73
CA MET A 99 -4.12 -9.06 -6.16
C MET A 99 -5.31 -9.58 -6.98
N ASN A 100 -6.52 -9.63 -6.42
CA ASN A 100 -7.71 -10.19 -7.07
C ASN A 100 -7.53 -11.67 -7.51
N ILE A 101 -6.91 -12.47 -6.66
CA ILE A 101 -6.72 -13.91 -6.82
C ILE A 101 -8.06 -14.62 -7.01
N LYS A 102 -9.13 -14.21 -6.32
CA LYS A 102 -10.45 -14.82 -6.51
C LYS A 102 -10.94 -14.73 -7.95
N GLU A 103 -10.90 -13.54 -8.54
CA GLU A 103 -11.36 -13.32 -9.91
C GLU A 103 -10.50 -14.10 -10.90
N TYR A 104 -9.18 -14.11 -10.68
CA TYR A 104 -8.26 -14.91 -11.48
C TYR A 104 -8.55 -16.41 -11.41
N HIS A 105 -8.75 -16.95 -10.21
CA HIS A 105 -9.11 -18.35 -9.97
C HIS A 105 -10.42 -18.72 -10.69
N GLN A 106 -11.44 -17.87 -10.58
CA GLN A 106 -12.72 -18.05 -11.26
C GLN A 106 -12.56 -18.08 -12.79
N ASN A 107 -11.75 -17.18 -13.36
CA ASN A 107 -11.51 -17.11 -14.80
C ASN A 107 -10.68 -18.29 -15.34
N GLN A 108 -9.77 -18.84 -14.53
CA GLN A 108 -8.90 -19.95 -14.94
C GLN A 108 -9.45 -21.34 -14.56
N GLY A 109 -10.56 -21.41 -13.82
CA GLY A 109 -11.10 -22.68 -13.33
C GLY A 109 -10.21 -23.38 -12.30
N ILE A 110 -9.42 -22.63 -11.52
CA ILE A 110 -8.53 -23.14 -10.47
C ILE A 110 -9.19 -22.95 -9.09
N PRO A 111 -9.49 -24.02 -8.32
CA PRO A 111 -10.00 -23.86 -6.96
C PRO A 111 -8.91 -23.35 -6.00
N PRO A 112 -9.26 -22.65 -4.91
CA PRO A 112 -10.60 -22.24 -4.49
C PRO A 112 -11.15 -21.03 -5.28
N PHE A 113 -12.48 -20.96 -5.43
CA PHE A 113 -13.18 -19.91 -6.19
C PHE A 113 -13.91 -18.88 -5.31
N GLU A 114 -14.01 -19.16 -4.02
CA GLU A 114 -14.87 -18.43 -3.10
C GLU A 114 -14.08 -17.89 -1.92
N TYR A 115 -14.58 -16.79 -1.36
CA TYR A 115 -14.06 -16.28 -0.10
C TYR A 115 -14.46 -17.18 1.06
N CYS A 116 -13.62 -17.22 2.09
CA CYS A 116 -13.94 -17.90 3.34
C CYS A 116 -15.21 -17.30 3.96
N SER A 117 -16.17 -18.16 4.32
CA SER A 117 -17.42 -17.71 4.91
C SER A 117 -17.24 -17.36 6.39
N MET A 118 -17.38 -16.08 6.72
CA MET A 118 -17.34 -15.62 8.11
C MET A 118 -18.57 -16.03 8.94
N LYS A 119 -19.59 -16.61 8.30
CA LYS A 119 -20.76 -17.18 8.99
C LYS A 119 -20.54 -18.63 9.42
N ASN A 120 -19.57 -19.32 8.83
CA ASN A 120 -19.28 -20.71 9.13
C ASN A 120 -18.20 -20.80 10.20
N GLN A 121 -18.53 -21.38 11.36
CA GLN A 121 -17.59 -21.53 12.47
C GLN A 121 -16.33 -22.31 12.06
N THR A 122 -16.48 -23.35 11.22
CA THR A 122 -15.32 -24.14 10.76
C THR A 122 -14.32 -23.31 9.95
N SER A 123 -14.81 -22.39 9.11
CA SER A 123 -13.96 -21.49 8.34
C SER A 123 -13.26 -20.47 9.24
N VAL A 124 -13.97 -19.92 10.22
CA VAL A 124 -13.40 -18.98 11.20
C VAL A 124 -12.32 -19.66 12.06
N ASP A 125 -12.58 -20.87 12.55
CA ASP A 125 -11.62 -21.64 13.34
C ASP A 125 -10.38 -22.03 12.50
N CYS A 126 -10.57 -22.36 11.22
CA CYS A 126 -9.48 -22.63 10.30
C CYS A 126 -8.61 -21.39 10.04
N LEU A 127 -9.22 -20.22 9.83
CA LEU A 127 -8.49 -18.96 9.67
C LEU A 127 -7.70 -18.64 10.95
N GLY A 128 -8.31 -18.77 12.12
CA GLY A 128 -7.64 -18.53 13.41
C GLY A 128 -6.46 -19.48 13.66
N SER A 129 -6.64 -20.78 13.40
CA SER A 129 -5.55 -21.76 13.53
C SER A 129 -4.45 -21.58 12.48
N SER A 130 -4.82 -21.27 11.24
CA SER A 130 -3.86 -20.97 10.16
C SER A 130 -3.04 -19.72 10.47
N TYR A 131 -3.66 -18.69 11.05
CA TYR A 131 -2.97 -17.49 11.51
C TYR A 131 -1.90 -17.82 12.56
N ASN A 132 -2.25 -18.62 13.56
CA ASN A 132 -1.34 -19.00 14.65
C ASN A 132 -0.21 -19.95 14.21
N THR A 133 -0.41 -20.72 13.15
CA THR A 133 0.58 -21.67 12.62
C THR A 133 1.41 -21.10 11.48
N TYR A 134 1.09 -19.90 11.02
CA TYR A 134 1.83 -19.23 9.96
C TYR A 134 3.28 -18.97 10.40
N ASN A 135 4.21 -19.32 9.51
CA ASN A 135 5.63 -19.08 9.71
C ASN A 135 6.18 -18.35 8.48
N SER A 136 6.59 -17.11 8.70
CA SER A 136 7.17 -16.23 7.69
C SER A 136 8.48 -16.76 7.10
N ASP A 137 9.24 -17.58 7.83
CA ASP A 137 10.54 -18.09 7.37
C ASP A 137 10.41 -19.05 6.17
N LYS A 138 9.22 -19.62 5.97
CA LYS A 138 8.92 -20.46 4.80
C LYS A 138 8.78 -19.62 3.53
N CYS A 139 8.48 -18.33 3.66
CA CYS A 139 8.30 -17.40 2.56
C CYS A 139 9.68 -16.86 2.14
N ARG A 140 10.28 -17.44 1.10
CA ARG A 140 11.54 -16.95 0.49
C ARG A 140 11.30 -15.61 -0.21
N CYS A 141 11.08 -14.55 0.58
CA CYS A 141 10.82 -13.19 0.11
C CYS A 141 11.98 -12.27 0.52
N GLN A 142 12.88 -12.00 -0.41
CA GLN A 142 14.03 -11.12 -0.23
C GLN A 142 13.67 -9.66 -0.54
N PRO A 143 14.44 -8.68 -0.04
CA PRO A 143 14.23 -7.30 -0.45
C PRO A 143 14.48 -7.11 -1.96
N ASN A 144 13.81 -6.13 -2.57
CA ASN A 144 14.03 -5.80 -3.98
C ASN A 144 15.43 -5.16 -4.15
N CYS A 145 16.17 -5.49 -5.22
CA CYS A 145 17.47 -4.87 -5.48
C CYS A 145 17.35 -3.41 -5.86
N ASN A 146 16.29 -3.01 -6.55
CA ASN A 146 16.02 -1.62 -6.89
C ASN A 146 14.61 -1.20 -6.44
N GLU A 147 14.55 -0.70 -5.21
CA GLU A 147 13.30 -0.31 -4.57
C GLU A 147 13.17 1.22 -4.50
N THR A 148 12.03 1.75 -4.94
CA THR A 148 11.69 3.17 -4.80
C THR A 148 10.58 3.33 -3.75
N ILE A 149 10.88 4.03 -2.67
CA ILE A 149 9.97 4.22 -1.54
C ILE A 149 9.54 5.69 -1.53
N TYR A 150 8.23 5.92 -1.39
CA TYR A 150 7.70 7.25 -1.11
C TYR A 150 7.63 7.42 0.41
N GLU A 151 8.49 8.27 0.95
CA GLU A 151 8.39 8.71 2.34
C GLU A 151 7.34 9.82 2.42
N ILE A 152 6.32 9.60 3.24
CA ILE A 152 5.13 10.44 3.29
C ILE A 152 5.14 11.25 4.59
N GLY A 153 5.21 12.57 4.47
CA GLY A 153 4.88 13.51 5.55
C GLY A 153 3.41 13.92 5.47
N THR A 154 2.69 13.85 6.58
CA THR A 154 1.27 14.23 6.64
C THR A 154 1.08 15.52 7.42
N SER A 155 0.21 16.38 6.92
CA SER A 155 -0.27 17.58 7.62
C SER A 155 -1.75 17.78 7.31
N ALA A 156 -2.52 18.29 8.27
CA ALA A 156 -3.95 18.48 8.09
C ALA A 156 -4.39 19.84 8.64
N LEU A 157 -5.31 20.48 7.94
CA LEU A 157 -5.95 21.73 8.34
C LEU A 157 -7.45 21.60 8.28
N THR A 158 -8.19 22.36 9.08
CA THR A 158 -9.66 22.37 9.02
C THR A 158 -10.13 22.90 7.68
N TRP A 159 -11.00 22.15 7.01
CA TRP A 159 -11.55 22.52 5.71
C TRP A 159 -12.95 21.91 5.53
N PRO A 160 -13.92 22.65 4.96
CA PRO A 160 -13.83 24.02 4.47
C PRO A 160 -13.76 25.09 5.57
N SER A 161 -13.50 26.35 5.19
CA SER A 161 -13.61 27.48 6.11
C SER A 161 -15.09 27.80 6.43
N GLU A 162 -15.33 28.48 7.55
CA GLU A 162 -16.68 28.87 8.00
C GLU A 162 -17.44 29.71 6.96
N SER A 163 -16.74 30.52 6.18
CA SER A 163 -17.34 31.33 5.10
C SER A 163 -17.31 30.66 3.72
N GLY A 164 -16.47 29.63 3.55
CA GLY A 164 -16.16 29.05 2.24
C GLY A 164 -16.86 27.72 1.96
N TRP A 165 -17.43 27.06 2.97
CA TRP A 165 -18.10 25.76 2.82
C TRP A 165 -19.25 25.83 1.81
N PHE A 166 -19.99 26.93 1.81
CA PHE A 166 -21.18 27.09 1.00
C PHE A 166 -20.87 27.07 -0.49
N TYR A 167 -19.83 27.80 -0.92
CA TYR A 167 -19.39 27.80 -2.32
C TYR A 167 -18.96 26.41 -2.78
N LYS A 168 -18.30 25.64 -1.91
CA LYS A 168 -17.92 24.26 -2.19
C LYS A 168 -19.12 23.32 -2.23
N ALA A 169 -20.11 23.56 -1.38
CA ALA A 169 -21.35 22.79 -1.40
C ALA A 169 -22.13 22.99 -2.72
N ILE A 170 -22.20 24.21 -3.24
CA ILE A 170 -22.78 24.48 -4.58
C ILE A 170 -21.93 23.84 -5.68
N GLU A 171 -20.60 24.04 -5.65
CA GLU A 171 -19.69 23.53 -6.68
C GLU A 171 -19.80 22.01 -6.86
N PHE A 172 -19.92 21.28 -5.74
CA PHE A 172 -20.07 19.83 -5.75
C PHE A 172 -21.53 19.36 -5.79
N ASN A 173 -22.49 20.28 -5.98
CA ASN A 173 -23.93 20.01 -6.00
C ASN A 173 -24.39 19.15 -4.81
N MET A 174 -23.94 19.51 -3.61
CA MET A 174 -24.22 18.78 -2.39
C MET A 174 -25.67 18.96 -1.94
N THR A 175 -26.26 17.88 -1.46
CA THR A 175 -27.59 17.84 -0.86
C THR A 175 -27.46 17.80 0.66
N SER A 176 -28.53 18.20 1.36
CA SER A 176 -28.61 18.09 2.82
C SER A 176 -29.94 17.47 3.20
N SER A 177 -29.92 16.58 4.19
CA SER A 177 -31.14 16.01 4.77
C SER A 177 -32.06 17.09 5.35
N TYR A 178 -31.50 18.21 5.81
CA TYR A 178 -32.27 19.37 6.30
C TYR A 178 -33.02 20.14 5.21
N LYS A 179 -32.77 19.83 3.94
CA LYS A 179 -33.44 20.42 2.77
C LYS A 179 -34.21 19.35 1.96
N ASP A 180 -34.66 18.27 2.60
CA ASP A 180 -35.34 17.14 1.93
C ASP A 180 -34.51 16.59 0.75
N ASP A 181 -33.20 16.46 0.97
CA ASP A 181 -32.21 16.02 -0.02
C ASP A 181 -32.17 16.87 -1.30
N GLN A 182 -32.61 18.13 -1.23
CA GLN A 182 -32.45 19.09 -2.32
C GLN A 182 -31.04 19.69 -2.34
N PRO A 183 -30.53 20.07 -3.52
CA PRO A 183 -29.23 20.69 -3.66
C PRO A 183 -29.18 22.06 -2.98
N ILE A 184 -28.01 22.40 -2.45
CA ILE A 184 -27.75 23.70 -1.85
C ILE A 184 -27.65 24.74 -2.97
N THR A 185 -28.36 25.84 -2.80
CA THR A 185 -28.53 26.90 -3.81
C THR A 185 -28.18 28.25 -3.23
N SER A 186 -27.83 29.22 -4.09
CA SER A 186 -27.51 30.61 -3.69
C SER A 186 -28.54 31.25 -2.75
N ASP A 187 -29.80 30.87 -2.88
CA ASP A 187 -30.91 31.41 -2.09
C ASP A 187 -30.84 30.98 -0.61
N ASP A 188 -30.07 29.93 -0.29
CA ASP A 188 -29.86 29.48 1.09
C ASP A 188 -28.88 30.40 1.85
N ILE A 189 -28.08 31.23 1.17
CA ILE A 189 -27.14 32.17 1.83
C ILE A 189 -27.88 33.21 2.65
N GLU A 190 -29.10 33.57 2.26
CA GLU A 190 -29.91 34.60 2.92
C GLU A 190 -30.54 34.11 4.23
N LYS A 191 -30.39 32.82 4.58
CA LYS A 191 -30.94 32.21 5.80
C LYS A 191 -30.15 32.61 7.05
N SER A 192 -30.79 32.47 8.20
CA SER A 192 -30.18 32.77 9.49
C SER A 192 -29.05 31.78 9.83
N GLU A 193 -28.03 32.24 10.57
CA GLU A 193 -26.88 31.41 10.97
C GLU A 193 -27.29 30.13 11.71
N THR A 194 -28.38 30.20 12.49
CA THR A 194 -28.97 29.05 13.20
C THR A 194 -29.55 27.98 12.28
N GLU A 195 -30.07 28.35 11.12
CA GLU A 195 -30.59 27.41 10.11
C GLU A 195 -29.48 26.82 9.25
N LEU A 196 -28.37 27.56 9.09
CA LEU A 196 -27.21 27.14 8.31
C LEU A 196 -26.27 26.20 9.07
N TYR A 197 -26.15 26.35 10.39
CA TYR A 197 -25.28 25.53 11.22
C TYR A 197 -25.46 24.00 11.06
N PRO A 198 -26.69 23.43 11.09
CA PRO A 198 -26.87 21.98 10.89
C PRO A 198 -26.44 21.50 9.50
N ILE A 199 -26.68 22.31 8.46
CA ILE A 199 -26.26 22.04 7.08
C ILE A 199 -24.74 22.04 6.97
N TYR A 200 -24.09 23.04 7.59
CA TYR A 200 -22.62 23.13 7.65
C TYR A 200 -21.99 21.90 8.32
N GLU A 201 -22.54 21.46 9.46
CA GLU A 201 -22.04 20.29 10.18
C GLU A 201 -22.17 18.99 9.38
N GLU A 202 -23.26 18.83 8.63
CA GLU A 202 -23.47 17.68 7.72
C GLU A 202 -22.43 17.69 6.60
N ILE A 203 -22.23 18.84 5.95
CA ILE A 203 -21.28 19.00 4.85
C ILE A 203 -19.85 18.78 5.32
N LYS A 204 -19.48 19.35 6.48
CA LYS A 204 -18.16 19.17 7.07
C LYS A 204 -17.85 17.71 7.37
N LYS A 205 -18.85 16.90 7.75
CA LYS A 205 -18.68 15.46 7.99
C LYS A 205 -18.51 14.63 6.73
N ASN A 206 -18.87 15.17 5.57
CA ASN A 206 -18.83 14.48 4.27
C ASN A 206 -17.73 15.00 3.34
N LEU A 207 -17.27 16.24 3.54
CA LEU A 207 -16.20 16.85 2.74
C LEU A 207 -14.82 16.53 3.31
N LEU A 208 -13.91 16.16 2.43
CA LEU A 208 -12.48 16.09 2.69
C LEU A 208 -11.72 16.57 1.47
N ARG A 209 -10.52 17.09 1.68
CA ARG A 209 -9.63 17.49 0.60
C ARG A 209 -8.29 16.80 0.77
N LEU A 210 -7.78 16.18 -0.30
CA LEU A 210 -6.47 15.55 -0.29
C LEU A 210 -5.58 16.28 -1.29
N ASP A 211 -4.44 16.78 -0.82
CA ASP A 211 -3.44 17.44 -1.65
C ASP A 211 -2.15 16.61 -1.61
N PHE A 212 -1.63 16.22 -2.77
CA PHE A 212 -0.38 15.46 -2.90
C PHE A 212 0.66 16.32 -3.59
N TYR A 213 1.85 16.44 -3.01
CA TYR A 213 2.96 17.19 -3.61
C TYR A 213 4.31 16.59 -3.22
N PHE A 214 5.33 16.82 -4.04
CA PHE A 214 6.70 16.45 -3.69
C PHE A 214 7.32 17.51 -2.78
N SER A 215 7.92 17.10 -1.64
CA SER A 215 8.66 18.02 -0.76
C SER A 215 9.83 18.68 -1.46
N SER A 216 10.52 17.90 -2.30
CA SER A 216 11.69 18.33 -3.04
C SER A 216 11.77 17.60 -4.37
N GLN A 217 12.47 18.21 -5.34
CA GLN A 217 12.77 17.55 -6.62
C GLN A 217 13.94 16.54 -6.49
N SER A 218 14.69 16.59 -5.40
CA SER A 218 15.79 15.66 -5.14
C SER A 218 15.28 14.30 -4.67
N ARG A 219 16.00 13.25 -5.07
CA ARG A 219 15.82 11.89 -4.54
C ARG A 219 16.97 11.53 -3.61
N ILE A 220 16.67 10.81 -2.54
CA ILE A 220 17.68 10.22 -1.65
C ILE A 220 18.02 8.84 -2.21
N VAL A 221 19.30 8.56 -2.45
CA VAL A 221 19.74 7.24 -2.92
C VAL A 221 20.59 6.60 -1.82
N ILE A 222 20.20 5.40 -1.40
CA ILE A 222 20.96 4.55 -0.49
C ILE A 222 21.43 3.36 -1.31
N GLU A 223 22.73 3.28 -1.57
CA GLU A 223 23.32 2.22 -2.37
C GLU A 223 24.31 1.37 -1.56
N GLU A 224 24.23 0.07 -1.76
CA GLU A 224 25.23 -0.88 -1.28
C GLU A 224 26.32 -1.05 -2.33
N LEU A 225 27.55 -0.67 -2.00
CA LEU A 225 28.71 -0.84 -2.87
C LEU A 225 29.61 -1.96 -2.36
N PRO A 226 30.08 -2.86 -3.24
CA PRO A 226 31.04 -3.88 -2.83
C PRO A 226 32.37 -3.22 -2.44
N VAL A 227 32.98 -3.67 -1.33
CA VAL A 227 34.29 -3.17 -0.88
C VAL A 227 35.37 -3.44 -1.91
N TYR A 228 35.28 -4.60 -2.58
CA TYR A 228 36.13 -4.98 -3.70
C TYR A 228 35.25 -5.15 -4.93
N ALA A 229 35.46 -4.32 -5.94
CA ALA A 229 34.65 -4.32 -7.16
C ALA A 229 34.79 -5.63 -7.95
N ASP A 230 35.95 -6.27 -7.83
CA ASP A 230 36.30 -7.49 -8.53
C ASP A 230 37.27 -8.36 -7.70
N LEU A 231 37.40 -9.63 -8.09
CA LEU A 231 38.35 -10.52 -7.45
C LEU A 231 39.80 -10.03 -7.63
N PHE A 232 40.12 -9.31 -8.71
CA PHE A 232 41.47 -8.78 -8.93
C PHE A 232 41.85 -7.73 -7.88
N SER A 233 40.97 -6.78 -7.55
CA SER A 233 41.26 -5.80 -6.48
C SER A 233 41.40 -6.46 -5.11
N LEU A 234 40.61 -7.51 -4.84
CA LEU A 234 40.79 -8.32 -3.63
C LEU A 234 42.17 -8.99 -3.61
N PHE A 235 42.56 -9.67 -4.70
CA PHE A 235 43.85 -10.35 -4.79
C PHE A 235 45.04 -9.39 -4.84
N ALA A 236 44.89 -8.21 -5.43
CA ALA A 236 45.92 -7.19 -5.46
C ALA A 236 46.21 -6.67 -4.05
N ASN A 237 45.18 -6.40 -3.26
CA ASN A 237 45.35 -5.99 -1.86
C ASN A 237 45.89 -7.11 -0.97
N LEU A 238 45.42 -8.35 -1.18
CA LEU A 238 45.96 -9.51 -0.48
C LEU A 238 47.44 -9.73 -0.84
N GLY A 239 47.80 -9.63 -2.11
CA GLY A 239 49.17 -9.76 -2.60
C GLY A 239 50.09 -8.65 -2.09
N GLY A 240 49.60 -7.41 -2.04
CA GLY A 240 50.31 -6.28 -1.44
C GLY A 240 50.56 -6.48 0.05
N ALA A 241 49.55 -6.97 0.79
CA ALA A 241 49.72 -7.31 2.20
C ALA A 241 50.75 -8.44 2.39
N LEU A 242 50.65 -9.53 1.63
CA LEU A 242 51.59 -10.64 1.70
C LEU A 242 53.04 -10.22 1.38
N SER A 243 53.23 -9.29 0.43
CA SER A 243 54.55 -8.74 0.10
C SER A 243 55.17 -7.92 1.23
N LEU A 244 54.39 -7.41 2.19
CA LEU A 244 54.91 -6.67 3.34
C LEU A 244 55.45 -7.62 4.43
N TRP A 245 54.94 -8.86 4.46
CA TRP A 245 55.25 -9.85 5.49
C TRP A 245 56.29 -10.89 5.06
N MET A 246 56.67 -10.89 3.78
CA MET A 246 57.76 -11.70 3.22
C MET A 246 58.99 -10.82 2.94
#